data_AF-A0AAD5E8J7-F1
#
_entry.id   AF-A0AAD5E8J7-F1
#
_cell.length_a   1.000
_cell.length_b   1.000
_cell.length_c   1.000
_cell.angle_alpha   90.00
_cell.angle_beta   90.00
_cell.angle_gamma   90.00
#
_symmetry.space_group_name_H-M   'P 1'
#
loop_
_entity.id
_entity.type
_entity.pdbx_description
1 polymer ?
#
loop_
_entity_poly.entity_id
_entity_poly.type
_entity_poly.pdbx_seq_one_letter_code
_entity_poly.pdbx_strand_id
1 'polypeptide(L)' 'MSALDLWKEGSPVSAPMPPSLFPLVAYITVSIGLVATGAFAVQKRNTPIMEQLSLAMPASIMLGVGTVFTFVSVGLYV' A
#
# COMPACT_ATOMS: atom_id res chain seq x y z
N MET A 1 -22.49 4.32 34.79
CA MET A 1 -21.44 4.95 33.96
C MET A 1 -22.09 5.36 32.66
N SER A 2 -22.13 6.66 32.37
CA SER A 2 -22.75 7.17 31.14
C SER A 2 -21.80 7.01 29.95
N ALA A 3 -22.33 6.85 28.74
CA ALA A 3 -21.53 6.86 27.51
C ALA A 3 -20.70 8.16 27.36
N LEU A 4 -21.20 9.26 27.94
CA LEU A 4 -20.50 10.55 27.98
C LEU A 4 -19.28 10.57 28.91
N ASP A 5 -19.28 9.76 29.97
CA ASP A 5 -18.14 9.66 30.89
C ASP A 5 -17.01 8.88 30.20
N LEU A 6 -17.35 7.76 29.55
CA LEU A 6 -16.42 6.95 28.77
C LEU A 6 -15.81 7.71 27.57
N TRP A 7 -16.60 8.58 26.92
CA TRP A 7 -16.11 9.41 25.82
C TRP A 7 -15.05 10.43 26.28
N LYS A 8 -15.22 11.00 27.47
CA LYS A 8 -14.26 11.98 28.04
C LYS A 8 -12.96 11.33 28.52
N GLU A 9 -13.01 10.06 28.89
CA GLU A 9 -11.84 9.27 29.29
C GLU A 9 -11.05 8.72 28.08
N GLY A 10 -11.65 8.73 26.88
CA GLY A 10 -11.03 8.23 25.65
C GLY A 10 -9.92 9.14 25.11
N SER A 11 -8.84 8.53 24.61
CA SER A 11 -7.79 9.26 23.88
C SER A 11 -8.15 9.44 22.41
N PRO A 12 -7.86 10.61 21.79
CA PRO A 12 -8.13 10.84 20.38
C PRO A 12 -7.37 9.85 19.48
N VAL A 13 -8.08 9.23 18.53
CA VAL A 13 -7.45 8.38 17.52
C VAL A 13 -6.74 9.27 16.51
N SER A 14 -5.41 9.27 16.58
CA SER A 14 -4.57 9.97 15.61
C SER A 14 -4.29 9.08 14.41
N ALA A 15 -4.15 9.68 13.23
CA ALA A 15 -3.75 8.95 12.05
C ALA A 15 -2.36 8.33 12.26
N PRO A 16 -2.11 7.09 11.79
CA PRO A 16 -0.81 6.43 11.93
C PRO A 16 0.31 7.14 11.15
N MET A 17 -0.04 8.02 10.22
CA MET A 17 0.91 8.76 9.38
C MET A 17 0.32 10.13 9.00
N PRO A 18 1.17 11.18 8.87
CA PRO A 18 0.75 12.48 8.38
C PRO A 18 0.17 12.40 6.96
N PRO A 19 -0.97 13.06 6.68
CA PRO A 19 -1.59 13.04 5.35
C PRO A 19 -0.71 13.57 4.22
N SER A 20 0.23 14.45 4.54
CA SER A 20 1.20 14.98 3.57
C SER A 20 2.13 13.93 2.98
N LEU A 21 2.28 12.76 3.62
CA LEU A 21 3.14 11.68 3.16
C LEU A 21 2.44 10.69 2.24
N PHE A 22 1.11 10.66 2.21
CA PHE A 22 0.33 9.75 1.36
C PHE A 22 0.71 9.80 -0.12
N PRO A 23 0.80 10.98 -0.79
CA PRO A 23 1.20 11.04 -2.19
C PRO A 23 2.62 10.52 -2.42
N LEU A 24 3.55 10.77 -1.49
CA LEU A 24 4.92 10.31 -1.59
C LEU A 24 5.01 8.78 -1.49
N VAL A 25 4.31 8.19 -0.51
CA VAL A 25 4.27 6.74 -0.31
C VAL A 25 3.60 6.06 -1.51
N ALA A 26 2.48 6.61 -2.00
CA ALA A 26 1.81 6.13 -3.20
C ALA A 26 2.76 6.11 -4.40
N TYR A 27 3.45 7.23 -4.67
CA TYR A 27 4.36 7.35 -5.79
C TYR A 27 5.49 6.30 -5.74
N ILE A 28 6.13 6.14 -4.58
CA ILE A 28 7.26 5.20 -4.41
C ILE A 28 6.79 3.75 -4.57
N THR A 29 5.74 3.36 -3.86
CA THR A 29 5.24 1.97 -3.86
C THR A 29 4.68 1.56 -5.22
N VAL A 30 3.93 2.44 -5.90
CA VAL A 30 3.44 2.20 -7.25
C VAL A 30 4.60 2.10 -8.24
N SER A 31 5.58 3.00 -8.18
CA SER A 31 6.73 2.97 -9.10
C SER A 31 7.55 1.68 -8.95
N ILE A 32 7.87 1.29 -7.71
CA ILE A 32 8.61 0.04 -7.44
C ILE A 32 7.78 -1.17 -7.89
N GLY A 33 6.48 -1.18 -7.58
CA GLY A 33 5.55 -2.22 -8.00
C GLY A 33 5.50 -2.39 -9.52
N LEU A 34 5.41 -1.29 -10.26
CA LEU A 34 5.41 -1.27 -11.73
C LEU A 34 6.72 -1.80 -12.31
N VAL A 35 7.86 -1.42 -11.75
CA VAL A 35 9.16 -1.93 -12.19
C VAL A 35 9.26 -3.44 -11.96
N ALA A 36 8.84 -3.92 -10.79
CA ALA A 36 8.84 -5.34 -10.46
C ALA A 36 7.89 -6.15 -11.35
N THR A 37 6.68 -5.63 -11.64
CA THR A 37 5.75 -6.23 -12.59
C THR A 37 6.29 -6.21 -14.01
N GLY A 38 6.98 -5.15 -14.42
CA GLY A 38 7.67 -5.09 -15.71
C GLY A 38 8.74 -6.17 -15.83
N ALA A 39 9.55 -6.35 -14.79
CA ALA A 39 10.57 -7.40 -14.73
C ALA A 39 9.96 -8.82 -14.78
N PHE A 40 8.82 -9.03 -14.12
CA PHE A 40 8.05 -10.26 -14.21
C PHE A 40 7.50 -10.50 -15.63
N ALA A 41 6.97 -9.46 -16.28
CA ALA A 41 6.36 -9.56 -17.60
C ALA A 41 7.36 -9.92 -18.72
N VAL A 42 8.63 -9.55 -18.57
CA VAL A 42 9.70 -9.86 -19.55
C VAL A 42 10.43 -11.18 -19.27
N GLN A 43 9.97 -11.99 -18.32
CA GLN A 43 10.57 -13.29 -18.03
C GLN A 43 10.48 -14.25 -19.22
N LYS A 44 11.46 -15.16 -19.32
CA LYS A 44 11.51 -16.16 -20.38
C LYS A 44 10.48 -17.27 -20.12
N ARG A 45 10.01 -17.92 -21.19
CA ARG A 45 8.99 -18.98 -21.12
C ARG A 45 9.37 -20.17 -20.22
N ASN A 46 10.67 -20.41 -20.02
CA ASN A 46 11.19 -21.51 -19.18
C ASN A 46 11.69 -21.04 -17.80
N THR A 47 11.36 -19.82 -17.36
CA THR A 47 11.74 -19.34 -16.02
C THR A 47 11.02 -20.19 -14.96
N PRO A 48 11.74 -20.76 -13.98
CA PRO A 48 11.16 -21.66 -12.98
C PRO A 48 10.12 -20.93 -12.13
N ILE A 49 9.06 -21.65 -11.73
CA ILE A 49 7.93 -21.06 -11.01
C ILE A 49 8.32 -20.38 -9.70
N MET A 50 9.38 -20.84 -9.04
CA MET A 50 9.89 -20.23 -7.81
C MET A 50 10.44 -18.83 -8.06
N GLU A 51 11.11 -18.61 -9.20
CA GLU A 51 11.64 -17.31 -9.61
C GLU A 51 10.55 -16.38 -10.15
N GLN A 52 9.50 -16.94 -10.74
CA GLN A 52 8.28 -16.20 -11.08
C GLN A 52 7.60 -15.67 -9.81
N LEU A 53 7.45 -16.54 -8.80
CA LEU A 53 6.78 -16.21 -7.55
C LEU A 53 7.56 -15.20 -6.71
N SER A 54 8.90 -15.29 -6.71
CA SER A 54 9.75 -14.36 -5.97
C SER A 54 9.65 -12.92 -6.50
N LEU A 55 9.30 -12.73 -7.77
CA LEU A 55 9.04 -11.42 -8.37
C LEU A 55 7.57 -11.01 -8.25
N ALA A 56 6.64 -11.96 -8.46
CA ALA A 56 5.20 -11.67 -8.45
C ALA A 56 4.67 -11.28 -7.06
N MET A 57 5.13 -11.95 -5.98
CA MET A 57 4.68 -11.66 -4.62
C MET A 57 4.99 -10.22 -4.17
N PRO A 58 6.25 -9.75 -4.17
CA PRO A 58 6.56 -8.39 -3.76
C PRO A 58 5.94 -7.34 -4.68
N ALA A 59 5.84 -7.62 -5.99
CA ALA A 59 5.18 -6.73 -6.94
C ALA A 59 3.70 -6.53 -6.60
N SER A 60 2.98 -7.62 -6.32
CA SER A 60 1.57 -7.59 -5.92
C SER A 60 1.36 -6.80 -4.62
N ILE A 61 2.20 -7.04 -3.61
CA ILE A 61 2.13 -6.32 -2.33
C ILE A 61 2.38 -4.81 -2.54
N MET A 62 3.43 -4.46 -3.27
CA MET A 62 3.77 -3.06 -3.54
C MET A 62 2.68 -2.33 -4.33
N LEU A 63 2.11 -2.96 -5.35
CA LEU A 63 1.01 -2.38 -6.11
C LEU A 63 -0.28 -2.30 -5.30
N GLY A 64 -0.60 -3.31 -4.50
CA GLY A 64 -1.78 -3.31 -3.64
C GLY A 64 -1.72 -2.18 -2.61
N VAL A 65 -0.61 -2.08 -1.88
CA VAL A 65 -0.37 -1.00 -0.91
C VAL A 65 -0.36 0.35 -1.62
N GLY A 66 0.34 0.47 -2.75
CA GLY A 66 0.41 1.71 -3.51
C GLY A 66 -0.94 2.18 -4.04
N THR A 67 -1.82 1.26 -4.42
CA THR A 67 -3.19 1.58 -4.86
C THR A 67 -4.00 2.17 -3.70
N VAL A 68 -3.92 1.60 -2.49
CA VAL A 68 -4.59 2.14 -1.30
C VAL A 68 -4.11 3.55 -1.01
N PHE A 69 -2.79 3.78 -0.98
CA PHE A 69 -2.25 5.13 -0.74
C PHE A 69 -2.59 6.11 -1.86
N THR A 70 -2.69 5.65 -3.10
CA THR A 70 -3.13 6.48 -4.22
C THR A 70 -4.56 6.95 -4.01
N PHE A 71 -5.47 6.04 -3.62
CA PHE A 71 -6.88 6.35 -3.37
C PHE A 71 -7.03 7.38 -2.25
N VAL A 72 -6.36 7.15 -1.12
CA VAL A 72 -6.36 8.11 0.00
C VAL A 72 -5.76 9.45 -0.42
N SER A 73 -4.73 9.46 -1.28
CA SER A 73 -4.10 10.69 -1.76
C SER A 73 -4.98 11.52 -2.71
N VAL A 74 -5.90 10.89 -3.47
CA VAL A 74 -6.90 11.62 -4.28
C VAL A 74 -8.17 11.96 -3.50
N GLY A 75 -8.21 11.67 -2.20
CA GLY A 75 -9.38 11.93 -1.35
C GLY A 75 -10.50 10.90 -1.50
N LEU A 76 -10.25 9.78 -2.18
CA LEU A 76 -11.10 8.60 -2.17
C LEU A 76 -10.70 7.77 -0.94
N TYR A 77 -11.10 8.23 0.24
CA TYR A 77 -10.86 7.51 1.50
C TYR A 77 -11.53 6.13 1.43
N VAL A 78 -10.77 5.07 1.66
CA VAL A 78 -11.21 3.66 1.69
C VAL A 78 -11.25 3.17 3.13
#